data_AF-A0A918Q089-F1
#
_entry.id   AF-A0A918Q089-F1
#
_cell.length_a   1.000
_cell.length_b   1.000
_cell.length_c   1.000
_cell.angle_alpha   90.00
_cell.angle_beta   90.00
_cell.angle_gamma   90.00
#
_symmetry.space_group_name_H-M   'P 1'
#
loop_
_entity.id
_entity.type
_entity.pdbx_description
1 polymer ?
#
loop_
_entity_poly.entity_id
_entity_poly.type
_entity_poly.pdbx_seq_one_letter_code
_entity_poly.pdbx_strand_id
1 'polypeptide(L)'
;MVDKISIALPSDMLVAIKSAVASGEYSTTSEVIREALRDWKLKRRVNELESDELRQLIRQGLESPTVSAEDVYSRLKSKYSALIESHASTDAE
;
A
#
# COMPACT_ATOMS: atom_id res chain seq x y z
N MET A 1 -17.24 26.21 -0.72
CA MET A 1 -16.54 27.35 -1.34
C MET A 1 -15.52 26.79 -2.32
N VAL A 2 -15.31 27.43 -3.48
CA VAL A 2 -14.34 26.97 -4.50
C VAL A 2 -13.38 28.12 -4.78
N ASP A 3 -12.09 27.88 -4.58
CA ASP A 3 -11.03 28.82 -4.87
C ASP A 3 -10.41 28.52 -6.24
N LYS A 4 -10.00 29.58 -6.97
CA LYS A 4 -9.36 29.44 -8.28
C LYS A 4 -7.85 29.46 -8.11
N ILE A 5 -7.18 28.51 -8.74
CA ILE A 5 -5.72 28.43 -8.82
C ILE A 5 -5.30 28.43 -10.29
N SER A 6 -4.17 29.10 -10.58
CA SER A 6 -3.52 29.02 -11.89
C SER A 6 -2.35 28.05 -11.78
N ILE A 7 -2.28 27.08 -12.68
CA ILE A 7 -1.25 26.02 -12.70
C ILE A 7 -0.69 25.87 -14.11
N ALA A 8 0.61 25.62 -14.20
CA ALA A 8 1.25 25.22 -15.44
C ALA A 8 1.19 23.69 -15.56
N LEU A 9 0.71 23.20 -16.70
CA LEU A 9 0.66 21.77 -17.00
C LEU A 9 1.47 21.47 -18.26
N PRO A 10 2.14 20.30 -18.32
CA PRO A 10 2.73 19.78 -19.55
C PRO A 10 1.71 19.76 -20.71
N SER A 11 2.19 19.98 -21.93
CA SER A 11 1.33 20.12 -23.11
C SER A 11 0.53 18.86 -23.42
N ASP A 12 1.11 17.68 -23.21
CA ASP A 12 0.47 16.37 -23.34
C ASP A 12 -0.70 16.21 -22.35
N MET A 13 -0.52 16.62 -21.09
CA MET A 13 -1.61 16.60 -20.10
C MET A 13 -2.74 17.55 -20.49
N LEU A 14 -2.42 18.74 -21.01
CA LEU A 14 -3.43 19.68 -21.50
C LEU A 14 -4.22 19.10 -22.69
N VAL A 15 -3.56 18.37 -23.59
CA VAL A 15 -4.23 17.70 -24.71
C VAL A 15 -5.18 16.63 -24.20
N ALA A 16 -4.76 15.80 -23.24
CA ALA A 16 -5.61 14.78 -22.64
C ALA A 16 -6.86 15.38 -21.99
N ILE A 17 -6.69 16.43 -21.17
CA ILE A 17 -7.82 17.10 -20.50
C ILE A 17 -8.78 17.72 -21.52
N LYS A 18 -8.25 18.39 -22.56
CA LYS A 18 -9.10 18.97 -23.61
C LYS A 18 -9.85 17.90 -24.40
N SER A 19 -9.23 16.76 -24.66
CA SER A 19 -9.87 15.63 -25.34
C SER A 19 -11.02 15.06 -24.51
N ALA A 20 -10.83 14.91 -23.20
CA ALA A 20 -11.86 14.39 -22.29
C ALA A 20 -13.08 15.33 -22.18
N VAL A 21 -12.86 16.65 -22.30
CA VAL A 21 -13.96 17.62 -22.39
C VAL A 21 -14.62 17.59 -23.77
N ALA A 22 -13.83 17.51 -24.85
CA ALA A 22 -14.34 17.50 -26.22
C ALA A 22 -15.14 16.24 -26.56
N SER A 23 -14.82 15.09 -25.95
CA SER A 23 -15.58 13.86 -26.08
C SER A 23 -16.91 13.88 -25.32
N GLY A 24 -17.11 14.85 -24.43
CA GLY A 24 -18.26 14.93 -23.53
C GLY A 24 -18.16 14.02 -22.30
N GLU A 25 -17.02 13.36 -22.08
CA GLU A 25 -16.75 12.59 -20.86
C GLU A 25 -16.77 13.50 -19.62
N TYR A 26 -16.31 14.75 -19.77
CA TYR A 26 -16.36 15.77 -18.72
C TYR A 26 -16.98 17.07 -19.24
N SER A 27 -17.71 17.76 -18.36
CA SER A 27 -18.33 19.06 -18.69
C SER A 27 -17.32 20.20 -18.76
N THR A 28 -16.25 20.13 -17.95
CA THR A 28 -15.26 21.21 -17.81
C THR A 28 -13.88 20.67 -17.48
N THR A 29 -12.83 21.41 -17.85
CA THR A 29 -11.45 21.15 -17.43
C THR A 29 -11.32 21.05 -15.92
N SER A 30 -12.02 21.93 -15.17
CA SER A 30 -12.00 21.93 -13.72
C SER A 30 -12.60 20.66 -13.10
N GLU A 31 -13.48 19.96 -13.82
CA GLU A 31 -14.03 18.68 -13.37
C GLU A 31 -13.00 17.56 -13.44
N VAL A 32 -12.32 17.43 -14.58
CA VAL A 32 -11.20 16.48 -14.78
C VAL A 32 -10.14 16.65 -13.69
N ILE A 33 -9.74 17.91 -13.44
CA ILE A 33 -8.73 18.21 -12.41
C ILE A 33 -9.22 17.85 -11.01
N ARG A 34 -10.49 18.12 -10.69
CA ARG A 34 -11.04 17.75 -9.37
C ARG A 34 -11.09 16.24 -9.17
N GLU A 35 -11.43 15.49 -10.20
CA GLU A 35 -11.39 14.02 -10.14
C GLU A 35 -9.98 13.50 -9.93
N ALA A 36 -9.03 13.94 -10.76
CA ALA A 36 -7.62 13.57 -10.62
C ALA A 36 -7.06 13.89 -9.21
N LEU A 37 -7.48 15.03 -8.62
CA LEU A 37 -7.09 15.40 -7.25
C LEU A 37 -7.75 14.53 -6.18
N ARG A 38 -8.99 14.05 -6.38
CA ARG A 38 -9.64 13.09 -5.46
C ARG A 38 -8.90 11.76 -5.47
N ASP A 39 -8.58 11.27 -6.66
CA ASP A 39 -7.86 10.00 -6.83
C ASP A 39 -6.45 10.08 -6.24
N TRP A 40 -5.74 11.18 -6.51
CA TRP A 40 -4.45 11.46 -5.89
C TRP A 40 -4.52 11.46 -4.36
N LYS A 41 -5.54 12.11 -3.78
CA LYS A 41 -5.75 12.15 -2.33
C LYS A 41 -6.06 10.76 -1.77
N LEU A 42 -6.89 9.96 -2.46
CA LEU A 42 -7.21 8.60 -2.05
C LEU A 42 -5.97 7.72 -2.05
N LYS A 43 -5.20 7.73 -3.16
CA LYS A 43 -3.94 7.00 -3.27
C LYS A 43 -2.98 7.37 -2.15
N ARG A 44 -2.88 8.65 -1.81
CA ARG A 44 -2.01 9.12 -0.74
C ARG A 44 -2.46 8.64 0.63
N ARG A 45 -3.76 8.63 0.91
CA ARG A 45 -4.31 8.09 2.16
C ARG A 45 -3.99 6.60 2.32
N VAL A 46 -4.11 5.81 1.25
CA VAL A 46 -3.76 4.39 1.29
C VAL A 46 -2.28 4.21 1.64
N ASN A 47 -1.40 4.93 0.96
CA ASN A 47 0.04 4.88 1.25
C ASN A 47 0.39 5.34 2.68
N GLU A 48 -0.33 6.33 3.20
CA GLU A 48 -0.17 6.81 4.57
C GLU A 48 -0.58 5.73 5.59
N LEU A 49 -1.71 5.06 5.38
CA LEU A 49 -2.16 3.96 6.24
C LEU A 49 -1.17 2.78 6.22
N GLU A 50 -0.70 2.36 5.05
CA GLU A 50 0.33 1.32 4.92
C GLU A 50 1.62 1.71 5.66
N SER A 51 2.02 2.97 5.55
CA SER A 51 3.19 3.49 6.26
C SER A 51 2.98 3.49 7.78
N ASP A 52 1.78 3.79 8.24
CA ASP A 52 1.45 3.81 9.67
C ASP A 52 1.39 2.41 10.27
N GLU A 53 0.86 1.43 9.52
CA GLU A 53 0.88 0.02 9.90
C GLU A 53 2.33 -0.48 10.03
N LEU A 54 3.18 -0.19 9.05
CA LEU A 54 4.61 -0.54 9.12
C LEU A 54 5.29 0.12 10.32
N ARG A 55 5.02 1.41 10.59
CA ARG A 55 5.55 2.10 11.78
C ARG A 55 5.07 1.45 13.07
N GLN A 56 3.83 0.97 13.12
CA GLN A 56 3.28 0.26 14.27
C GLN A 56 3.97 -1.08 14.50
N LEU A 57 4.17 -1.88 13.45
CA LEU A 57 4.89 -3.15 13.52
C LEU A 57 6.34 -2.95 14.00
N ILE A 58 7.01 -1.91 13.50
CA ILE A 58 8.36 -1.55 13.96
C ILE A 58 8.34 -1.20 15.45
N ARG A 59 7.39 -0.37 15.91
CA ARG A 59 7.27 -0.04 17.36
C ARG A 59 7.03 -1.28 18.20
N GLN A 60 6.12 -2.16 17.78
CA GLN A 60 5.88 -3.43 18.48
C GLN A 60 7.14 -4.29 18.56
N GLY A 61 7.92 -4.37 17.49
CA GLY A 61 9.22 -5.06 17.49
C GLY A 61 10.22 -4.43 18.45
N LEU A 62 10.31 -3.10 18.48
CA LEU A 62 11.22 -2.36 19.39
C LEU A 62 10.81 -2.49 20.87
N GLU A 63 9.51 -2.56 21.16
CA GLU A 63 8.96 -2.75 22.50
C GLU A 63 8.99 -4.22 22.94
N SER A 64 9.20 -5.15 22.02
CA SER A 64 9.26 -6.58 22.32
C SER A 64 10.57 -6.97 23.03
N PRO A 65 10.55 -8.01 23.87
CA PRO A 65 11.77 -8.54 24.47
C PRO A 65 12.76 -9.03 23.42
N THR A 66 14.04 -8.75 23.62
CA THR A 66 15.09 -9.31 22.77
C THR A 66 15.29 -10.80 23.08
N VAL A 67 15.55 -11.60 22.05
CA VAL A 67 15.80 -13.04 22.16
C VAL A 67 17.08 -13.36 21.42
N SER A 68 17.89 -14.26 21.98
CA SER A 68 19.08 -14.80 21.33
C SER A 68 18.71 -15.47 20.01
N ALA A 69 19.50 -15.21 18.96
CA ALA A 69 19.29 -15.85 17.67
C ALA A 69 19.37 -17.38 17.79
N GLU A 70 20.29 -17.89 18.63
CA GLU A 70 20.48 -19.33 18.82
C GLU A 70 19.22 -20.00 19.42
N ASP A 71 18.60 -19.35 20.40
CA ASP A 71 17.37 -19.86 21.02
C ASP A 71 16.22 -19.89 20.01
N VAL A 72 16.12 -18.88 19.15
CA VAL A 72 15.14 -18.83 18.06
C VAL A 72 15.38 -19.95 17.06
N TYR A 73 16.62 -20.17 16.61
CA TYR A 73 16.96 -21.23 15.67
C TYR A 73 16.73 -22.62 16.25
N SER A 74 17.09 -22.84 17.50
CA SER A 74 16.85 -24.10 18.21
C SER A 74 15.36 -24.41 18.26
N ARG A 75 14.54 -23.44 18.68
CA ARG A 75 13.08 -23.58 18.72
C ARG A 75 12.47 -23.85 17.35
N LEU A 76 12.93 -23.15 16.30
CA LEU A 76 12.42 -23.33 14.94
C LEU A 76 12.77 -24.72 14.38
N LYS A 77 14.02 -25.18 14.56
CA LYS A 77 14.44 -26.53 14.13
C LYS A 77 13.56 -27.60 14.74
N SER A 78 13.34 -27.54 16.07
CA SER A 78 12.48 -28.49 16.78
C SER A 78 11.03 -28.46 16.32
N LYS A 79 10.48 -27.28 16.01
CA LYS A 79 9.11 -27.16 15.49
C LYS A 79 8.96 -27.85 14.13
N TYR A 80 9.90 -27.62 13.21
CA TYR A 80 9.80 -28.16 11.86
C TYR A 80 10.16 -29.65 11.79
N SER A 81 11.09 -30.14 12.62
CA SER A 81 11.36 -31.58 12.71
C SER A 81 10.12 -32.35 13.18
N ALA A 82 9.44 -31.85 14.22
CA ALA A 82 8.20 -32.46 14.72
C ALA A 82 7.08 -32.43 13.67
N LEU A 83 7.00 -31.37 12.86
CA LEU A 83 6.01 -31.27 11.78
C LEU A 83 6.28 -32.24 10.62
N ILE A 84 7.55 -32.49 10.32
CA ILE A 84 7.96 -33.47 9.30
C ILE A 84 7.66 -34.89 9.80
N GLU A 85 7.97 -35.18 11.05
CA GLU A 85 7.67 -36.48 11.67
C GLU A 85 6.15 -36.75 11.71
N SER A 86 5.34 -35.74 12.01
CA SER A 86 3.87 -35.86 12.00
C SER A 86 3.30 -36.10 10.60
N HIS A 87 3.87 -35.48 9.56
CA HIS A 87 3.43 -35.70 8.17
C HIS A 87 3.90 -37.07 7.65
N ALA A 88 5.11 -37.51 8.01
CA ALA A 88 5.62 -38.83 7.64
C ALA A 88 4.80 -39.98 8.26
N SER A 89 4.17 -39.76 9.42
CA SER A 89 3.21 -40.72 10.02
C SER A 89 1.82 -40.71 9.37
N THR A 90 1.46 -39.70 8.58
CA THR A 90 0.17 -39.59 7.88
C THR A 90 0.21 -40.22 6.48
N ASP A 91 1.39 -40.30 5.84
CA ASP A 91 1.57 -40.92 4.52
C ASP A 91 1.86 -42.45 4.57
N ALA A 92 1.97 -43.04 5.77
CA ALA A 92 2.29 -44.45 5.99
C ALA A 92 1.09 -45.34 6.38
N GLU A 93 -0.13 -44.80 6.31
CA GLU A 93 -1.41 -45.47 6.57
C GLU A 93 -2.30 -45.41 5.32
#